data_AF-A0A656K0H0-F1
#
_entry.id   AF-A0A656K0H0-F1
#
_cell.length_a   1.000
_cell.length_b   1.000
_cell.length_c   1.000
_cell.angle_alpha   90.00
_cell.angle_beta   90.00
_cell.angle_gamma   90.00
#
_symmetry.space_group_name_H-M   'P 1'
#
loop_
_entity.id
_entity.type
_entity.pdbx_description
1 polymer ?
#
loop_
_entity_poly.entity_id
_entity_poly.type
_entity_poly.pdbx_seq_one_letter_code
_entity_poly.pdbx_strand_id
1 'polypeptide(L)'
;QRIEIEFDAPAYAAQYASLSDSPVMFAAATNQLRLDQASLALRNPDHCPSTWRHLLQLCERELEQQTRTRSLRERIIQLLGPLLNGGREPDLEEVAARLKLPTWT
;
A
#
# COMPACT_ATOMS: atom_id res chain seq x y z
N GLN A 1 -27.44 2.48 -10.32
CA GLN A 1 -26.04 2.24 -9.90
C GLN A 1 -25.95 0.84 -9.29
N ARG A 2 -24.77 0.22 -9.18
CA ARG A 2 -24.62 -1.17 -8.69
C ARG A 2 -23.40 -1.33 -7.81
N ILE A 3 -23.55 -2.05 -6.70
CA ILE A 3 -22.50 -2.38 -5.75
C ILE A 3 -22.23 -3.88 -5.83
N GLU A 4 -20.96 -4.25 -6.00
CA GLU A 4 -20.51 -5.63 -6.01
C GLU A 4 -19.39 -5.84 -5.00
N ILE A 5 -19.45 -6.98 -4.32
CA ILE A 5 -18.56 -7.38 -3.24
C ILE A 5 -18.09 -8.80 -3.52
N GLU A 6 -16.79 -9.04 -3.41
CA GLU A 6 -16.17 -10.30 -3.83
C GLU A 6 -16.47 -11.48 -2.90
N PHE A 7 -16.68 -11.21 -1.61
CA PHE A 7 -16.97 -12.26 -0.63
C PHE A 7 -18.43 -12.69 -0.66
N ASP A 8 -18.69 -13.92 -0.21
CA ASP A 8 -20.02 -14.51 -0.13
C ASP A 8 -20.95 -13.73 0.81
N ALA A 9 -22.26 -13.75 0.54
CA ALA A 9 -23.24 -13.04 1.35
C ALA A 9 -23.14 -13.45 2.84
N PRO A 10 -22.77 -12.53 3.76
CA PRO A 10 -22.67 -12.85 5.16
C PRO A 10 -24.06 -12.93 5.81
N ALA A 11 -24.16 -13.49 7.02
CA ALA A 11 -25.41 -13.53 7.77
C ALA A 11 -26.03 -12.13 7.99
N TYR A 12 -25.20 -11.08 8.02
CA TYR A 12 -25.60 -9.69 8.17
C TYR A 12 -25.76 -8.95 6.83
N ALA A 13 -25.86 -9.65 5.69
CA ALA A 13 -25.99 -9.03 4.36
C ALA A 13 -27.14 -8.01 4.27
N ALA A 14 -28.24 -8.23 5.00
CA ALA A 14 -29.37 -7.31 5.06
C ALA A 14 -29.00 -5.91 5.57
N GLN A 15 -27.92 -5.77 6.36
CA GLN A 15 -27.45 -4.47 6.86
C GLN A 15 -26.88 -3.59 5.75
N TYR A 16 -26.54 -4.15 4.58
CA TYR A 16 -26.06 -3.41 3.42
C TYR A 16 -27.19 -2.74 2.62
N ALA A 17 -28.45 -3.04 2.91
CA ALA A 17 -29.60 -2.47 2.20
C ALA A 17 -29.70 -0.94 2.34
N SER A 18 -29.08 -0.35 3.37
CA SER A 18 -29.03 1.11 3.55
C SER A 18 -28.04 1.83 2.62
N LEU A 19 -27.15 1.09 1.95
CA LEU A 19 -26.09 1.67 1.13
C LEU A 19 -26.54 2.03 -0.29
N SER A 20 -27.62 1.43 -0.77
CA SER A 20 -28.14 1.67 -2.11
C SER A 20 -29.60 1.25 -2.24
N ASP A 21 -30.35 1.95 -3.08
CA ASP A 21 -31.70 1.55 -3.48
C ASP A 21 -31.72 0.23 -4.27
N SER A 22 -30.56 -0.20 -4.78
CA SER A 22 -30.38 -1.50 -5.46
C SER A 22 -29.66 -2.49 -4.54
N PRO A 23 -30.04 -3.78 -4.56
CA PRO A 23 -29.41 -4.79 -3.72
C PRO A 23 -27.92 -4.92 -4.03
N VAL A 24 -27.11 -5.01 -2.96
CA VAL A 24 -25.67 -5.29 -3.05
C VAL A 24 -25.45 -6.73 -3.52
N MET A 25 -24.53 -6.90 -4.48
CA MET A 25 -24.22 -8.20 -5.06
C MET A 25 -22.98 -8.78 -4.42
N PHE A 26 -23.16 -9.85 -3.65
CA PHE A 26 -22.09 -10.63 -3.05
C PHE A 26 -21.61 -11.74 -3.99
N ALA A 27 -20.49 -12.38 -3.66
CA ALA A 27 -19.85 -13.42 -4.46
C ALA A 27 -19.50 -12.96 -5.89
N ALA A 28 -19.16 -11.68 -6.06
CA ALA A 28 -18.68 -11.14 -7.33
C ALA A 28 -17.21 -11.49 -7.58
N ALA A 29 -16.72 -11.28 -8.80
CA ALA A 29 -15.32 -11.51 -9.11
C ALA A 29 -14.38 -10.48 -8.45
N THR A 30 -14.86 -9.26 -8.19
CA THR A 30 -14.11 -8.16 -7.59
C THR A 30 -15.03 -7.25 -6.79
N ASN A 31 -14.44 -6.46 -5.88
CA ASN A 31 -15.14 -5.33 -5.26
C ASN A 31 -15.27 -4.18 -6.27
N GLN A 32 -16.50 -3.82 -6.66
CA GLN A 32 -16.72 -2.71 -7.60
C GLN A 32 -17.99 -1.89 -7.34
N LEU A 33 -17.89 -0.59 -7.58
CA LEU A 33 -19.01 0.36 -7.59
C LEU A 33 -19.22 0.87 -9.01
N ARG A 34 -20.38 0.57 -9.59
CA ARG A 34 -20.77 1.00 -10.93
C ARG A 34 -21.73 2.19 -10.82
N LEU A 35 -21.21 3.35 -11.16
CA LEU A 35 -21.95 4.61 -11.22
C LEU A 35 -22.38 4.91 -12.65
N ASP A 36 -23.48 5.66 -12.80
CA ASP A 36 -23.83 6.23 -14.10
C ASP A 36 -22.94 7.43 -14.44
N GLN A 37 -23.00 7.86 -15.70
CA GLN A 37 -22.14 8.92 -16.19
C GLN A 37 -22.47 10.28 -15.56
N ALA A 38 -23.72 10.53 -15.19
CA ALA A 38 -24.12 11.77 -14.52
C ALA A 38 -23.45 11.88 -13.14
N SER A 39 -23.44 10.77 -12.40
CA SER A 39 -22.84 10.67 -11.07
C SER A 39 -21.32 10.79 -11.12
N LEU A 40 -20.67 10.17 -12.10
CA LEU A 40 -19.22 10.30 -12.32
C LEU A 40 -18.80 11.71 -12.76
N ALA A 41 -19.72 12.48 -13.37
CA ALA A 41 -19.46 13.85 -13.81
C ALA A 41 -19.68 14.90 -12.70
N LEU A 42 -20.16 14.50 -11.52
CA LEU A 42 -20.34 15.40 -10.40
C LEU A 42 -18.99 16.01 -9.98
N ARG A 43 -18.94 17.34 -9.86
CA ARG A 43 -17.77 18.03 -9.33
C ARG A 43 -17.79 17.94 -7.81
N ASN A 44 -16.61 17.74 -7.21
CA ASN A 44 -16.46 17.87 -5.77
C ASN A 44 -16.72 19.35 -5.37
N PRO A 45 -17.74 19.65 -4.54
CA PRO A 45 -18.05 21.01 -4.13
C PRO A 45 -16.92 21.65 -3.30
N ASP A 46 -16.15 20.85 -2.57
CA ASP A 46 -15.06 21.29 -1.71
C ASP A 46 -13.69 21.21 -2.42
N HIS A 47 -13.69 21.20 -3.76
CA HIS A 47 -12.47 21.06 -4.54
C HIS A 47 -11.50 22.24 -4.30
N CYS A 48 -10.43 21.96 -3.56
CA CYS A 48 -9.31 22.87 -3.32
C CYS A 48 -8.02 22.34 -3.97
N PRO A 49 -7.65 22.82 -5.17
CA PRO A 49 -6.54 22.27 -5.95
C PRO A 49 -5.17 22.35 -5.25
N SER A 50 -4.94 23.37 -4.44
CA SER A 50 -3.67 23.57 -3.72
C SER A 50 -3.54 22.58 -2.57
N THR A 51 -4.57 22.46 -1.73
CA THR A 51 -4.60 21.48 -0.63
C THR A 51 -4.49 20.06 -1.16
N TRP A 52 -5.22 19.72 -2.23
CA TRP A 52 -5.12 18.41 -2.86
C TRP A 52 -3.70 18.07 -3.34
N ARG A 53 -3.04 19.00 -4.05
CA ARG A 53 -1.65 18.81 -4.50
C ARG A 53 -0.69 18.61 -3.34
N HIS A 54 -0.86 19.40 -2.28
CA HIS A 54 0.01 19.29 -1.10
C HIS A 54 -0.17 17.94 -0.39
N LEU A 55 -1.42 17.48 -0.21
CA LEU A 55 -1.71 16.18 0.38
C LEU A 55 -1.17 15.03 -0.46
N LEU A 56 -1.29 15.11 -1.79
CA LEU A 56 -0.73 14.11 -2.69
C LEU A 56 0.78 13.98 -2.53
N GLN A 57 1.50 15.10 -2.51
CA GLN A 57 2.95 15.10 -2.29
C GLN A 57 3.35 14.47 -0.96
N LEU A 58 2.59 14.74 0.11
CA LEU A 58 2.83 14.12 1.41
C LEU A 58 2.63 12.60 1.34
N CYS A 59 1.51 12.14 0.77
CA CYS A 59 1.20 10.72 0.63
C CYS A 59 2.24 9.98 -0.23
N GLU A 60 2.64 10.56 -1.36
CA GLU A 60 3.66 9.97 -2.24
C GLU A 60 5.00 9.83 -1.51
N ARG A 61 5.41 10.86 -0.77
CA ARG A 61 6.64 10.83 0.04
C ARG A 61 6.59 9.77 1.13
N GLU A 62 5.47 9.66 1.85
CA GLU A 62 5.30 8.64 2.90
C GLU A 62 5.26 7.23 2.31
N LEU A 63 4.56 7.04 1.19
CA LEU A 63 4.55 5.77 0.48
C LEU A 63 5.97 5.37 0.08
N GLU A 64 6.72 6.29 -0.54
CA GLU A 64 8.12 6.04 -0.91
C GLU A 64 8.95 5.63 0.31
N GLN A 65 8.81 6.30 1.46
CA GLN A 65 9.53 5.93 2.68
C GLN A 65 9.17 4.53 3.19
N GLN A 66 7.89 4.16 3.17
CA GLN A 66 7.41 2.88 3.65
C GLN A 66 7.72 1.73 2.70
N THR A 67 7.68 1.98 1.39
CA THR A 67 7.95 0.99 0.35
C THR A 67 9.39 1.01 -0.13
N ARG A 68 10.23 1.92 0.38
CA ARG A 68 11.67 1.92 0.11
C ARG A 68 12.23 0.59 0.60
N THR A 69 12.55 -0.27 -0.36
CA THR A 69 13.49 -1.35 -0.15
C THR A 69 14.79 -0.70 0.33
N ARG A 70 15.13 -0.85 1.62
CA ARG A 70 16.40 -0.32 2.16
C ARG A 70 17.50 -0.69 1.18
N SER A 71 18.20 0.31 0.66
CA SER A 71 19.24 0.07 -0.33
C SER A 71 20.24 -0.93 0.24
N LEU A 72 20.85 -1.75 -0.63
CA LEU A 72 21.86 -2.72 -0.21
C LEU A 72 22.92 -2.07 0.71
N ARG A 73 23.32 -0.84 0.38
CA ARG A 73 24.24 -0.01 1.17
C ARG A 73 23.72 0.28 2.58
N GLU A 74 22.48 0.73 2.75
CA GLU A 74 21.92 1.02 4.08
C GLU A 74 21.75 -0.25 4.92
N ARG A 75 21.41 -1.36 4.26
CA ARG A 75 21.30 -2.69 4.88
C ARG A 75 22.67 -3.21 5.33
N ILE A 76 23.72 -2.99 4.52
CA ILE A 76 25.13 -3.28 4.86
C ILE A 76 25.58 -2.41 6.04
N ILE A 77 25.35 -1.08 6.00
CA ILE A 77 25.79 -0.16 7.06
C ILE A 77 25.17 -0.52 8.42
N GLN A 78 23.87 -0.86 8.46
CA GLN A 78 23.22 -1.30 9.68
C GLN A 78 23.74 -2.63 10.23
N LEU A 79 24.18 -3.55 9.36
CA LEU A 79 24.76 -4.83 9.78
C LEU A 79 26.22 -4.70 10.22
N LEU A 80 26.99 -3.84 9.56
CA LEU A 80 28.41 -3.62 9.85
C LEU A 80 28.63 -2.79 11.10
N GLY A 81 27.77 -1.80 11.37
CA GLY A 81 27.90 -0.90 12.53
C GLY A 81 28.13 -1.63 13.86
N PRO A 82 27.33 -2.66 14.22
CA PRO A 82 27.55 -3.44 15.42
C PRO A 82 28.81 -4.32 15.42
N LEU A 83 29.27 -4.79 14.25
CA LEU A 83 30.42 -5.70 14.12
C LEU A 83 31.75 -4.96 14.31
N LEU A 84 31.83 -3.71 13.81
CA LEU A 84 33.01 -2.86 13.96
C LEU A 84 33.24 -2.40 15.41
N ASN A 85 32.17 -2.29 16.21
CA ASN A 85 32.27 -1.97 17.63
C ASN A 85 32.90 -3.09 18.47
N GLY A 86 32.97 -4.32 17.93
CA GLY A 86 33.57 -5.49 18.58
C GLY A 86 35.06 -5.69 18.31
N GLY A 87 35.72 -4.77 17.59
CA GLY A 87 37.17 -4.83 17.32
C GLY A 87 37.61 -5.92 16.31
N ARG A 88 36.67 -6.61 15.66
CA ARG A 88 36.94 -7.59 14.60
C ARG A 88 36.39 -7.05 13.28
N GLU A 89 37.24 -6.95 12.27
CA GLU A 89 36.81 -6.64 10.90
C GLU A 89 36.00 -7.84 10.36
N PRO A 90 34.72 -7.66 10.01
CA PRO A 90 33.89 -8.75 9.51
C PRO A 90 34.26 -9.09 8.06
N ASP A 91 34.31 -10.38 7.77
CA ASP A 91 34.62 -10.91 6.44
C ASP A 91 33.44 -10.70 5.46
N LEU A 92 33.74 -10.45 4.19
CA LEU A 92 32.76 -10.16 3.14
C LEU A 92 31.75 -11.30 2.98
N GLU A 93 32.22 -12.54 3.12
CA GLU A 93 31.40 -13.74 3.05
C GLU A 93 30.40 -13.83 4.22
N GLU A 94 30.79 -13.36 5.41
CA GLU A 94 29.93 -13.33 6.60
C GLU A 94 28.82 -12.26 6.47
N VAL A 95 29.12 -11.16 5.78
CA VAL A 95 28.17 -10.08 5.48
C VAL A 95 27.15 -10.51 4.42
N ALA A 96 27.60 -11.14 3.34
CA ALA A 96 26.73 -11.64 2.26
C ALA A 96 25.73 -12.71 2.77
N ALA A 97 26.20 -13.65 3.59
CA ALA A 97 25.36 -14.69 4.19
C ALA A 97 24.24 -14.12 5.06
N ARG A 98 24.53 -13.08 5.87
CA ARG A 98 23.54 -12.41 6.73
C ARG A 98 22.53 -11.58 5.93
N LEU A 99 22.93 -11.05 4.78
CA LEU A 99 22.04 -10.30 3.89
C LEU A 99 21.12 -11.17 3.04
N LYS A 100 21.34 -12.49 3.03
CA LYS A 100 20.70 -13.44 2.10
C LYS A 100 20.89 -13.01 0.64
N LEU A 101 22.09 -12.54 0.31
CA LEU A 101 22.46 -12.16 -1.05
C LEU A 101 23.53 -13.10 -1.58
N PRO A 102 23.56 -13.36 -2.90
CA PRO A 102 24.66 -14.08 -3.51
C PRO A 102 25.98 -13.32 -3.28
N THR A 103 27.06 -14.05 -3.02
CA THR A 103 28.39 -13.50 -2.70
C THR A 103 29.08 -12.74 -3.83
N TRP A 104 28.44 -12.57 -5.00
CA TRP A 104 29.05 -12.00 -6.23
C TRP A 104 28.45 -10.67 -6.70
N THR A 105 27.62 -10.00 -5.88
CA THR A 105 27.27 -8.58 -6.11
C THR A 105 28.28 -7.65 -5.46
#